data_AF-A0A4R8C2R5-F1
#
_entry.id   AF-A0A4R8C2R5-F1
#
_cell.length_a   1.000
_cell.length_b   1.000
_cell.length_c   1.000
_cell.angle_alpha   90.00
_cell.angle_beta   90.00
_cell.angle_gamma   90.00
#
_symmetry.space_group_name_H-M   'P 1'
#
loop_
_entity.id
_entity.type
_entity.pdbx_description
1 polymer ?
#
loop_
_entity_poly.entity_id
_entity_poly.type
_entity_poly.pdbx_seq_one_letter_code
_entity_poly.pdbx_strand_id
1 'polypeptide(L)'
;MDEVGIPLQAFGALLHSQNIGMVCRALNMYQVAAAYTRVSGGNPLEPMADEVRGVAREILAHPPAAAGDDLRAGFDHVSALNVLTVLAEPADAELIAAVLENTTNEEIRAVAQLAAAKAHTPPG
;
A
#
# COMPACT_ATOMS: atom_id res chain seq x y z
N MET A 1 3.31 -30.43 -1.88
CA MET A 1 4.37 -29.46 -1.55
C MET A 1 3.61 -28.19 -1.23
N ASP A 2 3.29 -28.00 0.06
CA ASP A 2 2.56 -26.82 0.50
C ASP A 2 3.49 -25.63 0.30
N GLU A 3 3.20 -24.86 -0.74
CA GLU A 3 3.89 -23.61 -1.00
C GLU A 3 3.69 -22.72 0.22
N VAL A 4 4.77 -22.26 0.83
CA VAL A 4 4.78 -21.39 2.03
C VAL A 4 4.32 -20.00 1.61
N GLY A 5 3.09 -19.91 1.09
CA GLY A 5 2.36 -18.68 0.89
C GLY A 5 1.71 -18.28 2.20
N ILE A 6 1.67 -16.98 2.49
CA ILE A 6 0.83 -16.47 3.56
C ILE A 6 -0.61 -16.88 3.24
N PRO A 7 -1.32 -17.61 4.13
CA PRO A 7 -2.72 -17.94 3.88
C PRO A 7 -3.52 -16.66 3.67
N LEU A 8 -4.30 -16.55 2.59
CA LEU A 8 -5.07 -15.34 2.27
C LEU A 8 -5.94 -14.86 3.43
N GLN A 9 -6.50 -15.79 4.22
CA GLN A 9 -7.26 -15.46 5.42
C GLN A 9 -6.42 -14.75 6.49
N ALA A 10 -5.17 -15.19 6.71
CA ALA A 10 -4.28 -14.57 7.67
C ALA A 10 -3.83 -13.19 7.18
N PHE A 11 -3.57 -13.03 5.88
CA PHE A 11 -3.30 -11.72 5.30
C PHE A 11 -4.50 -10.78 5.45
N GLY A 12 -5.71 -11.23 5.11
CA GLY A 12 -6.93 -10.44 5.26
C GLY A 12 -7.18 -10.02 6.72
N ALA A 13 -6.92 -10.89 7.69
CA ALA A 13 -7.03 -10.54 9.10
C ALA A 13 -6.05 -9.42 9.53
N LEU A 14 -4.85 -9.37 8.95
CA LEU A 14 -3.91 -8.27 9.19
C LEU A 14 -4.37 -6.98 8.50
N LEU A 15 -4.83 -7.09 7.25
CA LEU A 15 -5.28 -5.96 6.44
C LEU A 15 -6.48 -5.22 7.07
N HIS A 16 -7.39 -5.96 7.72
CA HIS A 16 -8.57 -5.41 8.39
C HIS A 16 -8.41 -5.23 9.90
N SER A 17 -7.16 -5.26 10.40
CA SER A 17 -6.90 -5.10 11.81
C SER A 17 -7.23 -3.68 12.28
N GLN A 18 -7.79 -3.54 13.49
CA GLN A 18 -7.92 -2.23 14.14
C GLN A 18 -6.57 -1.65 14.58
N ASN A 19 -5.49 -2.44 14.53
CA ASN A 19 -4.14 -1.97 14.78
C ASN A 19 -3.49 -1.51 13.46
N ILE A 20 -3.33 -0.19 13.32
CA ILE A 20 -2.74 0.43 12.11
C ILE A 20 -1.36 -0.15 11.76
N GLY A 21 -0.54 -0.54 12.75
CA GLY A 21 0.75 -1.18 12.50
C GLY A 21 0.63 -2.53 11.80
N MET A 22 -0.42 -3.31 12.12
CA MET A 22 -0.71 -4.58 11.43
C MET A 22 -1.19 -4.36 10.00
N VAL A 23 -2.00 -3.32 9.77
CA VAL A 23 -2.44 -2.92 8.43
C VAL A 23 -1.22 -2.51 7.59
N CYS A 24 -0.37 -1.62 8.09
CA CYS A 24 0.88 -1.21 7.41
C CYS A 24 1.77 -2.41 7.09
N ARG A 25 1.86 -3.38 8.01
CA ARG A 25 2.58 -4.64 7.77
C ARG A 25 1.97 -5.42 6.61
N ALA A 26 0.64 -5.55 6.54
CA ALA A 26 -0.03 -6.21 5.42
C ALA A 26 0.23 -5.50 4.08
N LEU A 27 0.13 -4.17 4.04
CA LEU A 27 0.40 -3.39 2.83
C LEU A 27 1.84 -3.60 2.32
N ASN A 28 2.81 -3.55 3.23
CA ASN A 28 4.22 -3.79 2.90
C ASN A 28 4.45 -5.25 2.46
N MET A 29 3.78 -6.22 3.08
CA MET A 29 3.84 -7.64 2.66
C MET A 29 3.34 -7.82 1.23
N TYR A 30 2.24 -7.14 0.85
CA TYR A 30 1.75 -7.16 -0.53
C TYR A 30 2.77 -6.57 -1.49
N GLN A 31 3.33 -5.40 -1.17
CA GLN A 31 4.31 -4.73 -2.03
C GLN A 31 5.55 -5.60 -2.25
N VAL A 32 6.04 -6.25 -1.19
CA VAL A 32 7.16 -7.19 -1.28
C VAL A 32 6.79 -8.39 -2.16
N ALA A 33 5.63 -9.03 -1.95
CA ALA A 33 5.19 -10.15 -2.77
C ALA A 33 5.05 -9.76 -4.25
N ALA A 34 4.52 -8.56 -4.53
CA ALA A 34 4.41 -8.02 -5.87
C ALA A 34 5.78 -7.79 -6.55
N ALA A 35 6.81 -7.39 -5.80
CA ALA A 35 8.15 -7.20 -6.32
C ALA A 35 8.82 -8.51 -6.76
N TYR A 36 8.48 -9.64 -6.12
CA TYR A 36 9.06 -10.95 -6.42
C TYR A 36 8.31 -11.76 -7.49
N THR A 37 7.22 -11.23 -8.03
CA THR A 37 6.34 -11.91 -9.01
C THR A 37 7.07 -12.44 -10.24
N ARG A 38 8.08 -11.72 -10.74
CA ARG A 38 8.90 -12.15 -11.88
C ARG A 38 9.74 -13.40 -11.61
N VAL A 39 9.98 -13.73 -10.34
CA VAL A 39 10.80 -14.87 -9.91
C VAL A 39 9.94 -16.02 -9.39
N SER A 40 8.76 -15.73 -8.82
CA SER A 40 7.89 -16.72 -8.17
C SER A 40 6.74 -17.27 -9.02
N GLY A 41 6.55 -16.79 -10.25
CA GLY A 41 5.45 -17.25 -11.11
C GLY A 41 4.09 -16.61 -10.82
N GLY A 42 4.07 -15.50 -10.07
CA GLY A 42 2.85 -14.75 -9.73
C GLY A 42 2.90 -14.15 -8.32
N ASN A 43 1.97 -13.25 -8.01
CA ASN A 43 1.81 -12.74 -6.64
C ASN A 43 0.79 -13.63 -5.92
N PRO A 44 1.16 -14.39 -4.88
CA PRO A 44 0.19 -15.21 -4.15
C PRO A 44 -0.93 -14.40 -3.49
N LEU A 45 -0.74 -13.09 -3.32
CA LEU A 45 -1.73 -12.17 -2.76
C LEU A 45 -2.55 -11.44 -3.84
N GLU A 46 -2.33 -11.71 -5.14
CA GLU A 46 -3.07 -11.09 -6.25
C GLU A 46 -4.60 -11.12 -6.08
N PRO A 47 -5.24 -12.20 -5.57
CA PRO A 47 -6.68 -12.22 -5.32
C PRO A 47 -7.19 -11.13 -4.37
N MET A 48 -6.31 -10.48 -3.61
CA MET A 48 -6.64 -9.42 -2.65
C MET A 48 -6.27 -8.02 -3.15
N ALA A 49 -5.85 -7.86 -4.40
CA ALA A 49 -5.37 -6.59 -4.97
C ALA A 49 -6.36 -5.43 -4.77
N ASP A 50 -7.64 -5.64 -5.10
CA ASP A 50 -8.68 -4.60 -5.00
C ASP A 50 -8.92 -4.18 -3.55
N GLU A 51 -8.92 -5.14 -2.63
CA GLU A 51 -9.13 -4.90 -1.21
C GLU A 51 -7.95 -4.15 -0.59
N VAL A 52 -6.71 -4.55 -0.93
CA VAL A 52 -5.48 -3.86 -0.52
C VAL A 52 -5.46 -2.43 -1.02
N ARG A 53 -5.86 -2.20 -2.29
CA ARG A 53 -5.97 -0.86 -2.85
C ARG A 53 -7.05 -0.03 -2.15
N GLY A 54 -8.20 -0.63 -1.84
CA GLY A 54 -9.27 0.01 -1.07
C GLY A 54 -8.79 0.51 0.29
N VAL A 55 -8.09 -0.34 1.06
CA VAL A 55 -7.53 0.02 2.37
C VAL A 55 -6.44 1.09 2.25
N ALA A 56 -5.58 1.01 1.22
CA ALA A 56 -4.60 2.07 0.96
C ALA A 56 -5.28 3.42 0.68
N ARG A 57 -6.36 3.45 -0.11
CA ARG A 57 -7.15 4.67 -0.37
C ARG A 57 -7.76 5.23 0.91
N GLU A 58 -8.32 4.37 1.75
CA GLU A 58 -8.93 4.78 3.03
C GLU A 58 -7.90 5.45 3.96
N ILE A 59 -6.69 4.89 4.07
CA ILE A 59 -5.60 5.50 4.84
C ILE A 59 -5.24 6.89 4.31
N LEU A 60 -5.12 7.04 2.98
CA LEU A 60 -4.76 8.32 2.36
C LEU A 60 -5.87 9.38 2.43
N ALA A 61 -7.13 8.97 2.65
CA ALA A 61 -8.24 9.88 2.86
C ALA A 61 -8.21 10.58 4.24
N HIS A 62 -7.36 10.10 5.15
CA HIS A 62 -7.16 10.66 6.48
C HIS A 62 -5.80 11.35 6.61
N PRO A 63 -5.62 12.31 7.55
CA PRO A 63 -4.31 12.85 7.86
C PRO A 63 -3.32 11.74 8.26
N PRO A 64 -2.02 11.86 7.90
CA PRO A 64 -1.02 10.87 8.29
C PRO A 64 -0.99 10.66 9.80
N ALA A 65 -0.83 9.41 10.24
CA ALA A 65 -0.75 9.09 11.65
C ALA A 65 0.39 9.84 12.36
N ALA A 66 0.12 10.35 13.56
CA ALA A 66 1.15 10.89 14.43
C ALA A 66 2.09 9.77 14.89
N ALA A 67 3.27 10.15 15.40
CA ALA A 67 4.17 9.18 16.03
C ALA A 67 3.50 8.57 17.27
N GLY A 68 3.61 7.25 17.41
CA GLY A 68 3.23 6.48 18.59
C GLY A 68 4.33 5.49 18.98
N ASP A 69 4.06 4.66 19.98
CA ASP A 69 5.07 3.76 20.56
C ASP A 69 5.65 2.76 19.53
N ASP A 70 4.80 2.25 18.63
CA ASP A 70 5.16 1.23 17.63
C ASP A 70 5.25 1.76 16.19
N LEU A 71 4.90 3.03 15.97
CA LEU A 71 4.78 3.61 14.64
C LEU A 71 5.38 5.01 14.57
N ARG A 72 6.35 5.21 13.68
CA ARG A 72 6.85 6.56 13.37
C ARG A 72 5.78 7.37 12.64
N ALA A 73 5.82 8.69 12.80
CA ALA A 73 4.89 9.60 12.14
C ALA A 73 4.85 9.39 10.62
N GLY A 74 3.64 9.30 10.06
CA GLY A 74 3.37 9.16 8.63
C GLY A 74 3.73 7.81 8.01
N PHE A 75 4.07 6.79 8.81
CA PHE A 75 4.40 5.47 8.28
C PHE A 75 3.22 4.78 7.57
N ASP A 76 2.00 5.05 8.03
CA ASP A 76 0.76 4.61 7.40
C ASP A 76 0.62 5.11 5.96
N HIS A 77 0.84 6.41 5.75
CA HIS A 77 0.87 7.01 4.42
C HIS A 77 2.00 6.44 3.57
N VAL A 78 3.21 6.27 4.13
CA VAL A 78 4.32 5.65 3.41
C VAL A 78 3.97 4.24 2.95
N SER A 79 3.39 3.41 3.83
CA SER A 79 2.98 2.04 3.50
C SER A 79 1.85 1.99 2.46
N ALA A 80 0.84 2.85 2.58
CA ALA A 80 -0.25 2.96 1.62
C ALA A 80 0.24 3.40 0.23
N LEU A 81 1.07 4.45 0.16
CA LEU A 81 1.65 4.90 -1.10
C LEU A 81 2.58 3.85 -1.70
N ASN A 82 3.36 3.15 -0.87
CA ASN A 82 4.30 2.13 -1.33
C ASN A 82 3.57 0.99 -2.05
N VAL A 83 2.45 0.50 -1.52
CA VAL A 83 1.66 -0.53 -2.22
C VAL A 83 1.01 -0.01 -3.51
N LEU A 84 0.63 1.28 -3.53
CA LEU A 84 0.08 1.94 -4.71
C LEU A 84 1.11 2.14 -5.84
N THR A 85 2.42 2.06 -5.57
CA THR A 85 3.43 2.01 -6.64
C THR A 85 3.26 0.80 -7.56
N VAL A 86 2.54 -0.23 -7.11
CA VAL A 86 2.21 -1.43 -7.88
C VAL A 86 0.73 -1.46 -8.27
N LEU A 87 -0.16 -1.03 -7.37
CA LEU A 87 -1.61 -1.23 -7.53
C LEU A 87 -2.39 -0.02 -8.03
N ALA A 88 -1.79 1.18 -8.06
CA ALA A 88 -2.54 2.37 -8.44
C ALA A 88 -3.09 2.26 -9.86
N GLU A 89 -4.32 2.75 -9.98
CA GLU A 89 -5.06 2.92 -11.24
C GLU A 89 -5.26 4.42 -11.51
N PRO A 90 -5.67 4.80 -12.72
CA PRO A 90 -5.97 6.21 -13.03
C PRO A 90 -6.95 6.89 -12.08
N ALA A 91 -7.88 6.14 -11.50
CA ALA A 91 -8.82 6.66 -10.50
C ALA A 91 -8.16 7.11 -9.18
N ASP A 92 -6.92 6.68 -8.91
CA ASP A 92 -6.15 7.07 -7.72
C ASP A 92 -5.44 8.42 -7.86
N ALA A 93 -5.35 8.95 -9.09
CA ALA A 93 -4.49 10.09 -9.39
C ALA A 93 -4.85 11.34 -8.57
N GLU A 94 -6.15 11.66 -8.42
CA GLU A 94 -6.59 12.83 -7.66
C GLU A 94 -6.27 12.70 -6.16
N LEU A 95 -6.45 11.51 -5.57
CA LEU A 95 -6.13 11.25 -4.18
C LEU A 95 -4.63 11.39 -3.92
N ILE A 96 -3.79 10.84 -4.80
CA ILE A 96 -2.33 10.93 -4.68
C ILE A 96 -1.85 12.38 -4.90
N ALA A 97 -2.47 13.13 -5.82
CA ALA A 97 -2.18 14.55 -6.02
C ALA A 97 -2.48 15.36 -4.76
N ALA A 98 -3.62 15.12 -4.11
CA ALA A 98 -3.96 15.78 -2.85
C ALA A 98 -2.93 15.49 -1.75
N VAL A 99 -2.41 14.26 -1.65
CA VAL A 99 -1.33 13.92 -0.72
C VAL A 99 -0.06 14.72 -1.03
N LEU A 100 0.33 14.82 -2.31
CA LEU A 100 1.51 15.58 -2.74
C LEU A 100 1.41 17.08 -2.42
N GLU A 101 0.23 17.67 -2.60
CA GLU A 101 -0.02 19.09 -2.35
C GLU A 101 0.05 19.44 -0.86
N ASN A 102 -0.40 18.53 0.01
CA ASN A 102 -0.55 18.82 1.44
C ASN A 102 0.63 18.32 2.29
N THR A 103 1.44 17.38 1.80
CA THR A 103 2.51 16.79 2.61
C THR A 103 3.74 17.70 2.73
N THR A 104 4.18 17.90 3.97
CA THR A 104 5.50 18.49 4.30
C THR A 104 6.56 17.43 4.57
N ASN A 105 6.18 16.15 4.62
CA ASN A 105 7.09 15.04 4.85
C ASN A 105 7.72 14.60 3.51
N GLU A 106 9.05 14.73 3.42
CA GLU A 106 9.82 14.41 2.21
C GLU A 106 9.72 12.94 1.80
N GLU A 107 9.62 12.03 2.75
CA GLU A 107 9.49 10.60 2.45
C GLU A 107 8.12 10.28 1.85
N ILE A 108 7.04 10.79 2.46
CA ILE A 108 5.69 10.67 1.90
C ILE A 108 5.68 11.25 0.47
N ARG A 109 6.29 12.42 0.27
CA ARG A 109 6.38 13.05 -1.05
C ARG A 109 7.10 12.16 -2.07
N ALA A 110 8.25 11.60 -1.71
CA ALA A 110 9.03 10.75 -2.61
C ALA A 110 8.24 9.50 -3.05
N VAL A 111 7.58 8.82 -2.12
CA VAL A 111 6.79 7.61 -2.44
C VAL A 111 5.51 7.98 -3.21
N ALA A 112 4.86 9.10 -2.88
CA ALA A 112 3.69 9.57 -3.61
C ALA A 112 3.99 9.90 -5.08
N GLN A 113 5.19 10.42 -5.39
CA GLN A 113 5.60 10.64 -6.79
C GLN A 113 5.70 9.33 -7.58
N LEU A 114 6.20 8.25 -6.95
CA LEU A 114 6.27 6.93 -7.57
C LEU A 114 4.87 6.35 -7.78
N ALA A 115 3.99 6.46 -6.78
CA ALA A 115 2.60 6.02 -6.89
C ALA A 115 1.83 6.81 -7.97
N ALA A 116 2.07 8.13 -8.07
CA ALA A 116 1.48 8.97 -9.11
C ALA A 116 1.94 8.53 -10.50
N ALA A 117 3.22 8.20 -10.69
CA ALA A 117 3.71 7.68 -11.97
C ALA A 117 2.97 6.39 -12.37
N LYS A 118 2.70 5.51 -11.39
CA LYS A 118 1.90 4.30 -11.61
C LYS A 118 0.45 4.62 -12.00
N ALA A 119 -0.22 5.53 -11.29
CA ALA A 119 -1.60 5.93 -11.57
C ALA A 119 -1.78 6.53 -12.98
N HIS A 120 -0.78 7.23 -13.51
CA HIS A 120 -0.83 7.80 -14.86
C HIS A 120 -0.48 6.81 -15.98
N THR A 121 -0.09 5.58 -15.64
CA THR A 121 0.18 4.56 -16.66
C THR A 121 -1.14 3.92 -17.09
N PRO A 122 -1.53 3.97 -18.38
CA PRO A 122 -2.77 3.34 -18.84
C PRO A 122 -2.71 1.81 -18.63
N PRO A 123 -3.84 1.14 -18.39
CA PRO A 123 -3.89 -0.32 -18.38
C PRO A 123 -3.44 -0.82 -19.76
N GLY A 124 -2.45 -1.71 -19.77
CA GLY A 124 -1.92 -2.35 -20.98
C GLY A 124 -2.81 -3.46 -21.50
#